data_AF-A0A6J8FCV6-F1
#
_entry.id   AF-A0A6J8FCV6-F1
#
_cell.length_a   1.000
_cell.length_b   1.000
_cell.length_c   1.000
_cell.angle_alpha   90.00
_cell.angle_beta   90.00
_cell.angle_gamma   90.00
#
_symmetry.space_group_name_H-M   'P 1'
#
loop_
_entity.id
_entity.type
_entity.pdbx_description
1 polymer ?
#
loop_
_entity_poly.entity_id
_entity_poly.type
_entity_poly.pdbx_seq_one_letter_code
_entity_poly.pdbx_strand_id
1 'polypeptide(L)'
;MFAKSGRADYYWSDTEYTHRTRNREMLKAHGAEIKKLYGPDPWLRYLMTPFVLLQIYLGYRAKDMGWPTLLLVGYFVGGTITHSCFLAIHEATHGLCFITPLYNDLYALFVNLVVPVPYAMMFKTYHAEHHRYLGWDGIDSDVPTRFEGRYLSSYAGKFFFLTFQVLFYALRPTVVRTIKFEKLHVMNYVVQLMFNLLVYYFWGWWPLLYFLLCTFLGTSWHPLAGHFI
;
A
#
# COMPACT_ATOMS: atom_id res chain seq x y z
N MET A 1 3.57 34.02 5.70
CA MET A 1 2.66 33.80 4.55
C MET A 1 3.46 33.12 3.45
N PHE A 2 3.16 31.87 3.13
CA PHE A 2 3.75 31.20 1.97
C PHE A 2 3.13 31.83 0.72
N ALA A 3 3.95 32.42 -0.16
CA ALA A 3 3.44 32.90 -1.44
C ALA A 3 3.02 31.69 -2.27
N LYS A 4 1.74 31.61 -2.66
CA LYS A 4 1.26 30.60 -3.62
C LYS A 4 2.07 30.77 -4.90
N SER A 5 2.97 29.84 -5.21
CA SER A 5 3.77 29.92 -6.43
C SER A 5 3.38 28.83 -7.42
N GLY A 6 3.42 29.18 -8.71
CA GLY A 6 2.86 28.39 -9.81
C GLY A 6 3.68 27.15 -10.17
N ARG A 7 3.63 26.73 -11.45
CA ARG A 7 4.14 25.44 -12.02
C ARG A 7 5.59 25.01 -11.68
N ALA A 8 6.36 25.80 -10.93
CA ALA A 8 7.74 25.54 -10.54
C ALA A 8 7.93 25.19 -9.04
N ASP A 9 6.86 25.20 -8.24
CA ASP A 9 6.85 24.86 -6.81
C ASP A 9 5.55 24.13 -6.42
N TYR A 10 5.43 23.76 -5.14
CA TYR A 10 4.19 23.25 -4.58
C TYR A 10 3.10 24.33 -4.51
N TYR A 11 1.86 23.85 -4.58
CA TYR A 11 0.71 24.64 -4.18
C TYR A 11 0.61 24.67 -2.65
N TRP A 12 0.91 25.83 -2.06
CA TRP A 12 0.84 26.03 -0.62
C TRP A 12 -0.55 26.51 -0.19
N SER A 13 -1.07 25.93 0.89
CA SER A 13 -2.35 26.28 1.49
C SER A 13 -2.24 26.27 3.01
N ASP A 14 -2.87 27.25 3.65
CA ASP A 14 -3.09 27.34 5.09
C ASP A 14 -4.41 26.68 5.52
N THR A 15 -5.30 26.36 4.57
CA THR A 15 -6.52 25.61 4.82
C THR A 15 -6.20 24.19 5.28
N GLU A 16 -6.64 23.84 6.48
CA GLU A 16 -6.55 22.49 7.04
C GLU A 16 -7.59 21.56 6.37
N TYR A 17 -7.27 21.01 5.20
CA TYR A 17 -8.11 20.03 4.52
C TYR A 17 -7.80 18.60 5.01
N THR A 18 -8.19 18.29 6.25
CA THR A 18 -7.93 16.99 6.85
C THR A 18 -9.16 16.07 6.81
N HIS A 19 -8.91 14.76 6.95
CA HIS A 19 -9.97 13.77 7.14
C HIS A 19 -10.90 14.11 8.32
N ARG A 20 -10.39 14.83 9.33
CA ARG A 20 -11.16 15.26 10.50
C ARG A 20 -12.22 16.30 10.15
N THR A 21 -11.88 17.30 9.35
CA THR A 21 -12.84 18.33 8.88
C THR A 21 -13.95 17.69 8.07
N ARG A 22 -13.58 16.83 7.09
CA ARG A 22 -14.53 16.07 6.27
C ARG A 22 -15.44 15.19 7.12
N ASN A 23 -14.88 14.45 8.09
CA ASN A 23 -15.66 13.59 8.98
C ASN A 23 -16.72 14.39 9.77
N ARG A 24 -16.36 15.55 10.32
CA ARG A 24 -17.29 16.42 11.06
C ARG A 24 -18.43 16.89 10.18
N GLU A 25 -18.14 17.32 8.96
CA GLU A 25 -19.15 17.81 8.01
C GLU A 25 -20.10 16.68 7.58
N MET A 26 -19.55 15.52 7.25
CA MET A 26 -20.33 14.33 6.90
C MET A 26 -21.24 13.88 8.05
N LEU A 27 -20.74 13.88 9.30
CA LEU A 27 -21.55 13.52 10.46
C LEU A 27 -22.65 14.54 10.77
N LYS A 28 -22.42 15.82 10.46
CA LYS A 28 -23.45 16.85 10.59
C LYS A 28 -24.58 16.64 9.58
N ALA A 29 -24.25 16.24 8.34
CA ALA A 29 -25.21 16.06 7.27
C ALA A 29 -25.93 14.69 7.29
N HIS A 30 -25.20 13.61 7.61
CA HIS A 30 -25.64 12.21 7.44
C HIS A 30 -25.29 11.33 8.65
N GLY A 31 -25.24 11.92 9.85
CA GLY A 31 -24.75 11.25 11.04
C GLY A 31 -25.56 10.01 11.44
N ALA A 32 -26.87 9.98 11.16
CA ALA A 32 -27.73 8.85 11.52
C ALA A 32 -27.43 7.61 10.68
N GLU A 33 -27.14 7.80 9.39
CA GLU A 33 -26.79 6.74 8.44
C GLU A 33 -25.36 6.26 8.69
N ILE A 34 -24.41 7.19 8.84
CA ILE A 34 -23.00 6.88 9.03
C ILE A 34 -22.77 6.08 10.31
N LYS A 35 -23.43 6.45 11.43
CA LYS A 35 -23.25 5.75 12.71
C LYS A 35 -23.72 4.30 12.67
N LYS A 36 -24.64 3.93 11.76
CA LYS A 36 -25.04 2.52 11.58
C LYS A 36 -23.94 1.67 10.94
N LEU A 37 -22.98 2.30 10.26
CA LEU A 37 -21.85 1.66 9.59
C LEU A 37 -20.61 1.57 10.49
N TYR A 38 -20.69 2.02 11.75
CA TYR A 38 -19.56 1.98 12.67
C TYR A 38 -19.24 0.55 13.08
N GLY A 39 -17.95 0.22 12.98
CA GLY A 39 -17.42 -1.08 13.35
C GLY A 39 -16.51 -1.64 12.26
N PRO A 40 -16.02 -2.86 12.45
CA PRO A 40 -15.23 -3.55 11.44
C PRO A 40 -16.08 -3.89 10.21
N ASP A 41 -15.45 -3.88 9.04
CA ASP A 41 -16.00 -4.49 7.84
C ASP A 41 -16.07 -6.02 8.05
N PRO A 42 -17.28 -6.62 8.03
CA PRO A 42 -17.42 -8.05 8.22
C PRO A 42 -16.79 -8.86 7.07
N TRP A 43 -16.68 -8.31 5.86
CA TRP A 43 -16.30 -9.06 4.65
C TRP A 43 -14.82 -9.13 4.39
N LEU A 44 -14.06 -8.11 4.79
CA LEU A 44 -12.65 -7.95 4.43
C LEU A 44 -11.84 -9.25 4.64
N ARG A 45 -11.93 -9.85 5.84
CA ARG A 45 -11.18 -11.08 6.14
C ARG A 45 -11.67 -12.32 5.39
N TYR A 46 -12.97 -12.40 5.07
CA TYR A 46 -13.53 -13.55 4.35
C TYR A 46 -13.23 -13.49 2.86
N LEU A 47 -13.06 -12.28 2.30
CA LEU A 47 -12.67 -12.09 0.90
C LEU A 47 -11.15 -12.21 0.73
N MET A 48 -10.36 -11.59 1.61
CA MET A 48 -8.92 -11.50 1.41
C MET A 48 -8.19 -12.79 1.77
N THR A 49 -8.68 -13.57 2.74
CA THR A 49 -8.05 -14.85 3.11
C THR A 49 -7.99 -15.85 1.94
N PRO A 50 -9.08 -16.17 1.22
CA PRO A 50 -9.00 -17.05 0.06
C PRO A 50 -8.15 -16.45 -1.08
N PHE A 51 -8.11 -15.12 -1.26
CA PHE A 51 -7.22 -14.51 -2.25
C PHE A 51 -5.73 -14.66 -1.90
N VAL A 52 -5.35 -14.51 -0.63
CA VAL A 52 -3.98 -14.78 -0.19
C VAL A 52 -3.61 -16.23 -0.45
N LEU A 53 -4.49 -17.18 -0.11
CA LEU A 53 -4.26 -18.61 -0.37
C LEU A 53 -4.17 -18.93 -1.88
N LEU A 54 -5.04 -18.33 -2.70
CA LEU A 54 -4.97 -18.45 -4.15
C LEU A 54 -3.66 -17.89 -4.70
N GLN A 55 -3.21 -16.74 -4.20
CA GLN A 55 -1.97 -16.12 -4.62
C GLN A 55 -0.77 -17.00 -4.27
N ILE A 56 -0.73 -17.60 -3.06
CA ILE A 56 0.27 -18.59 -2.67
C ILE A 56 0.27 -19.79 -3.64
N TYR A 57 -0.92 -20.33 -3.96
CA TYR A 57 -1.05 -21.44 -4.90
C TYR A 57 -0.53 -21.09 -6.29
N LEU A 58 -0.88 -19.91 -6.83
CA LEU A 58 -0.39 -19.46 -8.13
C LEU A 58 1.13 -19.26 -8.12
N GLY A 59 1.68 -18.75 -7.01
CA GLY A 59 3.13 -18.68 -6.79
C GLY A 59 3.79 -20.05 -6.84
N TYR A 60 3.24 -21.05 -6.14
CA TYR A 60 3.72 -22.43 -6.20
C TYR A 60 3.72 -23.00 -7.63
N ARG A 61 2.69 -22.68 -8.42
CA ARG A 61 2.54 -23.11 -9.82
C ARG A 61 3.37 -22.30 -10.82
N ALA A 62 3.99 -21.19 -10.40
CA ALA A 62 4.71 -20.28 -11.30
C ALA A 62 5.84 -20.97 -12.07
N LYS A 63 6.51 -21.96 -11.47
CA LYS A 63 7.58 -22.74 -12.13
C LYS A 63 7.10 -23.54 -13.34
N ASP A 64 5.79 -23.82 -13.41
CA ASP A 64 5.16 -24.61 -14.46
C ASP A 64 4.56 -23.71 -15.55
N MET A 65 4.67 -22.37 -15.41
CA MET A 65 4.16 -21.39 -16.36
C MET A 65 5.27 -20.96 -17.31
N GLY A 66 5.01 -21.00 -18.61
CA GLY A 66 5.82 -20.25 -19.58
C GLY A 66 5.67 -18.74 -19.37
N TRP A 67 6.67 -17.95 -19.79
CA TRP A 67 6.68 -16.49 -19.60
C TRP A 67 5.37 -15.78 -20.01
N PRO A 68 4.73 -16.06 -21.16
CA PRO A 68 3.48 -15.41 -21.51
C PRO A 68 2.37 -15.70 -20.51
N THR A 69 2.22 -16.96 -20.07
CA THR A 69 1.24 -17.36 -19.06
C THR A 69 1.54 -16.70 -17.72
N LEU A 70 2.81 -16.69 -17.30
CA LEU A 70 3.24 -16.07 -16.05
C LEU A 70 2.89 -14.57 -16.02
N LEU A 71 3.13 -13.84 -17.12
CA LEU A 71 2.84 -12.42 -17.21
C LEU A 71 1.32 -12.14 -17.30
N LEU A 72 0.57 -12.94 -18.06
CA LEU A 72 -0.89 -12.78 -18.17
C LEU A 72 -1.59 -13.07 -16.83
N VAL A 73 -1.28 -14.21 -16.20
CA VAL A 73 -1.82 -14.56 -14.88
C VAL A 73 -1.33 -13.56 -13.84
N GLY A 74 -0.04 -13.21 -13.88
CA GLY A 74 0.58 -12.27 -12.96
C GLY A 74 0.01 -10.86 -13.06
N TYR A 75 -0.42 -10.42 -14.24
CA TYR A 75 -1.07 -9.12 -14.43
C TYR A 75 -2.55 -9.16 -14.00
N PHE A 76 -3.37 -10.02 -14.64
CA PHE A 76 -4.82 -9.99 -14.47
C PHE A 76 -5.29 -10.57 -13.14
N VAL A 77 -4.66 -11.63 -12.65
CA VAL A 77 -5.07 -12.30 -11.42
C VAL A 77 -4.16 -11.88 -10.28
N GLY A 78 -2.86 -12.13 -10.42
CA GLY A 78 -1.91 -11.87 -9.35
C GLY A 78 -1.74 -10.40 -9.02
N GLY A 79 -1.74 -9.52 -10.02
CA GLY A 79 -1.68 -8.07 -9.88
C GLY A 79 -2.92 -7.53 -9.18
N THR A 80 -4.11 -7.99 -9.60
CA THR A 80 -5.39 -7.69 -8.93
C THR A 80 -5.38 -8.10 -7.46
N ILE A 81 -4.96 -9.33 -7.16
CA ILE A 81 -4.90 -9.82 -5.76
C ILE A 81 -3.88 -9.02 -4.97
N THR A 82 -2.70 -8.79 -5.52
CA THR A 82 -1.63 -8.04 -4.84
C THR A 82 -2.05 -6.60 -4.56
N HIS A 83 -2.67 -5.93 -5.52
CA HIS A 83 -3.23 -4.59 -5.32
C HIS A 83 -4.31 -4.59 -4.22
N SER A 84 -5.20 -5.58 -4.23
CA SER A 84 -6.21 -5.76 -3.18
C SER A 84 -5.57 -6.01 -1.81
N CYS A 85 -4.41 -6.69 -1.75
CA CYS A 85 -3.65 -6.89 -0.52
C CYS A 85 -3.11 -5.57 0.05
N PHE A 86 -2.62 -4.65 -0.80
CA PHE A 86 -2.22 -3.31 -0.36
C PHE A 86 -3.38 -2.56 0.30
N LEU A 87 -4.56 -2.58 -0.33
CA LEU A 87 -5.76 -1.94 0.24
C LEU A 87 -6.27 -2.65 1.48
N ALA A 88 -6.23 -3.97 1.53
CA ALA A 88 -6.64 -4.73 2.72
C ALA A 88 -5.73 -4.45 3.92
N ILE A 89 -4.42 -4.32 3.69
CA ILE A 89 -3.47 -3.85 4.71
C ILE A 89 -3.85 -2.43 5.14
N HIS A 90 -4.13 -1.53 4.20
CA HIS A 90 -4.60 -0.17 4.50
C HIS A 90 -5.81 -0.16 5.44
N GLU A 91 -6.87 -0.89 5.11
CA GLU A 91 -8.06 -0.99 5.97
C GLU A 91 -7.74 -1.63 7.35
N ALA A 92 -6.88 -2.65 7.38
CA ALA A 92 -6.45 -3.27 8.64
C ALA A 92 -5.67 -2.27 9.52
N THR A 93 -4.84 -1.40 8.94
CA THR A 93 -4.12 -0.37 9.73
C THR A 93 -5.07 0.66 10.37
N HIS A 94 -6.25 0.87 9.78
CA HIS A 94 -7.34 1.67 10.36
C HIS A 94 -8.14 0.94 11.44
N GLY A 95 -7.84 -0.34 11.70
CA GLY A 95 -8.59 -1.16 12.65
C GLY A 95 -9.94 -1.63 12.12
N LEU A 96 -10.14 -1.64 10.81
CA LEU A 96 -11.44 -1.94 10.19
C LEU A 96 -11.66 -3.43 9.92
N CYS A 97 -10.70 -4.31 10.23
CA CYS A 97 -10.87 -5.76 10.02
C CYS A 97 -11.39 -6.50 11.27
N PHE A 98 -10.99 -6.03 12.47
CA PHE A 98 -11.38 -6.61 13.76
C PHE A 98 -11.55 -5.53 14.83
N ILE A 99 -12.38 -5.82 15.85
CA ILE A 99 -12.55 -4.94 17.02
C ILE A 99 -11.22 -4.82 17.80
N THR A 100 -10.50 -5.94 17.96
CA THR A 100 -9.24 -5.98 18.70
C THR A 100 -8.08 -5.47 17.83
N PRO A 101 -7.35 -4.41 18.23
CA PRO A 101 -6.26 -3.85 17.42
C PRO A 101 -5.18 -4.86 17.04
N LEU A 102 -4.77 -5.72 17.98
CA LEU A 102 -3.75 -6.76 17.72
C LEU A 102 -4.15 -7.70 16.58
N TYR A 103 -5.44 -8.04 16.43
CA TYR A 103 -5.88 -8.95 15.37
C TYR A 103 -5.80 -8.31 13.99
N ASN A 104 -5.96 -6.98 13.90
CA ASN A 104 -5.72 -6.27 12.65
C ASN A 104 -4.24 -6.31 12.27
N ASP A 105 -3.32 -6.14 13.24
CA ASP A 105 -1.89 -6.19 12.97
C ASP A 105 -1.45 -7.58 12.50
N LEU A 106 -1.91 -8.63 13.19
CA LEU A 106 -1.63 -10.02 12.80
C LEU A 106 -2.22 -10.34 11.41
N TYR A 107 -3.42 -9.83 11.11
CA TYR A 107 -4.02 -10.04 9.80
C TYR A 107 -3.30 -9.27 8.70
N ALA A 108 -2.86 -8.04 8.95
CA ALA A 108 -2.04 -7.28 8.01
C ALA A 108 -0.72 -8.01 7.71
N LEU A 109 -0.08 -8.63 8.71
CA LEU A 109 1.11 -9.47 8.49
C LEU A 109 0.79 -10.71 7.64
N PHE A 110 -0.35 -11.37 7.86
CA PHE A 110 -0.79 -12.51 7.05
C PHE A 110 -1.04 -12.11 5.59
N VAL A 111 -1.71 -10.97 5.35
CA VAL A 111 -1.95 -10.45 4.00
C VAL A 111 -0.63 -10.02 3.34
N ASN A 112 0.32 -9.49 4.10
CA ASN A 112 1.64 -9.11 3.58
C ASN A 112 2.43 -10.30 3.04
N LEU A 113 2.18 -11.55 3.47
CA LEU A 113 2.99 -12.70 3.06
C LEU A 113 3.17 -12.82 1.53
N VAL A 114 2.14 -12.48 0.76
CA VAL A 114 2.15 -12.55 -0.72
C VAL A 114 2.67 -11.28 -1.41
N VAL A 115 3.17 -10.32 -0.63
CA VAL A 115 3.97 -9.17 -1.06
C VAL A 115 5.39 -9.41 -0.52
N PRO A 116 6.41 -9.67 -1.36
CA PRO A 116 7.66 -10.31 -0.91
C PRO A 116 8.61 -9.36 -0.16
N VAL A 117 8.10 -8.29 0.46
CA VAL A 117 8.84 -7.28 1.22
C VAL A 117 8.08 -6.92 2.52
N PRO A 118 8.79 -6.62 3.64
CA PRO A 118 8.17 -6.34 4.93
C PRO A 118 7.55 -4.94 4.96
N TYR A 119 6.33 -4.84 4.46
CA TYR A 119 5.66 -3.57 4.15
C TYR A 119 4.65 -3.15 5.22
N ALA A 120 3.82 -4.07 5.72
CA ALA A 120 2.58 -3.74 6.43
C ALA A 120 2.77 -2.86 7.68
N MET A 121 3.74 -3.16 8.53
CA MET A 121 3.96 -2.40 9.78
C MET A 121 4.70 -1.09 9.53
N MET A 122 5.58 -1.03 8.53
CA MET A 122 6.18 0.24 8.11
C MET A 122 5.10 1.16 7.53
N PHE A 123 4.25 0.61 6.66
CA PHE A 123 3.09 1.31 6.11
C PHE A 123 2.20 1.84 7.22
N LYS A 124 1.82 1.03 8.22
CA LYS A 124 1.00 1.47 9.36
C LYS A 124 1.54 2.74 10.02
N THR A 125 2.86 2.84 10.19
CA THR A 125 3.48 4.00 10.84
C THR A 125 3.49 5.23 9.94
N TYR A 126 3.94 5.12 8.69
CA TYR A 126 3.91 6.25 7.74
C TYR A 126 2.49 6.72 7.43
N HIS A 127 1.58 5.78 7.27
CA HIS A 127 0.17 6.03 6.98
C HIS A 127 -0.53 6.77 8.13
N ALA A 128 -0.19 6.44 9.38
CA ALA A 128 -0.67 7.20 10.53
C ALA A 128 -0.14 8.64 10.54
N GLU A 129 1.12 8.88 10.13
CA GLU A 129 1.65 10.24 9.95
C GLU A 129 0.95 10.96 8.80
N HIS A 130 0.73 10.31 7.66
CA HIS A 130 -0.02 10.84 6.51
C HIS A 130 -1.42 11.32 6.92
N HIS A 131 -2.20 10.50 7.63
CA HIS A 131 -3.53 10.90 8.09
C HIS A 131 -3.51 12.05 9.09
N ARG A 132 -2.46 12.16 9.92
CA ARG A 132 -2.33 13.18 10.96
C ARG A 132 -1.80 14.51 10.41
N TYR A 133 -0.90 14.46 9.43
CA TYR A 133 -0.17 15.60 8.89
C TYR A 133 -0.34 15.69 7.36
N LEU A 134 -1.55 15.41 6.87
CA LEU A 134 -1.87 15.32 5.45
C LEU A 134 -1.37 16.55 4.67
N GLY A 135 -0.51 16.33 3.68
CA GLY A 135 0.05 17.38 2.83
C GLY A 135 1.15 18.24 3.47
N TRP A 136 1.62 17.91 4.68
CA TRP A 136 2.69 18.67 5.33
C TRP A 136 4.06 18.29 4.73
N ASP A 137 4.73 19.26 4.11
CA ASP A 137 6.05 19.08 3.50
C ASP A 137 7.08 18.56 4.54
N GLY A 138 7.82 17.52 4.15
CA GLY A 138 8.82 16.86 4.99
C GLY A 138 8.28 15.95 6.11
N ILE A 139 6.95 15.83 6.27
CA ILE A 139 6.33 14.89 7.22
C ILE A 139 5.49 13.86 6.48
N ASP A 140 4.56 14.33 5.64
CA ASP A 140 3.76 13.45 4.81
C ASP A 140 4.62 12.90 3.66
N SER A 141 5.02 11.63 3.80
CA SER A 141 5.85 10.95 2.81
C SER A 141 5.14 10.69 1.49
N ASP A 142 3.82 10.89 1.41
CA ASP A 142 3.08 10.72 0.15
C ASP A 142 3.22 11.95 -0.76
N VAL A 143 3.64 13.10 -0.21
CA VAL A 143 3.96 14.31 -0.99
C VAL A 143 5.23 14.07 -1.82
N PRO A 144 5.18 14.23 -3.15
CA PRO A 144 6.37 14.10 -3.99
C PRO A 144 7.46 15.09 -3.59
N THR A 145 8.72 14.67 -3.61
CA THR A 145 9.84 15.56 -3.30
C THR A 145 10.00 16.67 -4.35
N ARG A 146 10.69 17.76 -4.01
CA ARG A 146 10.96 18.85 -4.97
C ARG A 146 11.75 18.36 -6.18
N PHE A 147 12.59 17.35 -6.00
CA PHE A 147 13.31 16.68 -7.09
C PHE A 147 12.33 15.99 -8.03
N GLU A 148 11.46 15.13 -7.50
CA GLU A 148 10.43 14.43 -8.30
C GLU A 148 9.52 15.44 -9.00
N GLY A 149 9.02 16.45 -8.27
CA GLY A 149 8.16 17.49 -8.84
C GLY A 149 8.83 18.27 -9.97
N ARG A 150 10.15 18.51 -9.91
CA ARG A 150 10.87 19.24 -10.96
C ARG A 150 11.17 18.38 -12.19
N TYR A 151 11.60 17.14 -12.00
CA TYR A 151 12.10 16.30 -13.09
C TYR A 151 11.05 15.36 -13.68
N LEU A 152 9.99 15.03 -12.93
CA LEU A 152 8.94 14.09 -13.36
C LEU A 152 7.64 14.77 -13.82
N SER A 153 7.60 16.11 -13.88
CA SER A 153 6.38 16.85 -14.28
C SER A 153 6.07 16.85 -15.78
N SER A 154 6.98 16.36 -16.64
CA SER A 154 6.72 16.20 -18.08
C SER A 154 5.85 14.96 -18.37
N TYR A 155 5.29 14.84 -19.58
CA TYR A 155 4.54 13.63 -19.97
C TYR A 155 5.38 12.35 -19.80
N ALA A 156 6.64 12.37 -20.26
CA ALA A 156 7.55 11.23 -20.10
C ALA A 156 7.91 10.99 -18.63
N GLY A 157 8.07 12.05 -17.84
CA GLY A 157 8.34 11.97 -16.40
C GLY A 157 7.19 11.34 -15.61
N LYS A 158 5.95 11.76 -15.90
CA LYS A 158 4.74 11.18 -15.31
C LYS A 158 4.55 9.73 -15.74
N PHE A 159 4.79 9.42 -17.02
CA PHE A 159 4.78 8.05 -17.51
C PHE A 159 5.80 7.17 -16.76
N PHE A 160 7.03 7.66 -16.56
CA PHE A 160 8.04 6.98 -15.75
C PHE A 160 7.59 6.81 -14.30
N PHE A 161 7.07 7.87 -13.68
CA PHE A 161 6.55 7.84 -12.31
C PHE A 161 5.49 6.76 -12.14
N LEU A 162 4.47 6.73 -13.00
CA LEU A 162 3.40 5.73 -12.97
C LEU A 162 3.90 4.30 -13.25
N THR A 163 4.93 4.14 -14.09
CA THR A 163 5.52 2.83 -14.38
C THR A 163 6.30 2.26 -13.18
N PHE A 164 6.91 3.12 -12.38
CA PHE A 164 7.74 2.72 -11.24
C PHE A 164 7.16 3.17 -9.91
N GLN A 165 5.84 3.41 -9.85
CA GLN A 165 5.12 4.00 -8.73
C GLN A 165 5.47 3.34 -7.40
N VAL A 166 5.50 2.01 -7.39
CA VAL A 166 5.81 1.20 -6.20
C VAL A 166 7.19 1.49 -5.63
N LEU A 167 8.17 1.82 -6.46
CA LEU A 167 9.51 2.17 -6.01
C LEU A 167 9.51 3.54 -5.33
N PHE A 168 8.74 4.51 -5.84
CA PHE A 168 8.57 5.80 -5.18
C PHE A 168 7.91 5.64 -3.81
N TYR A 169 6.82 4.88 -3.73
CA TYR A 169 6.13 4.62 -2.46
C TYR A 169 6.98 3.81 -1.46
N ALA A 170 7.81 2.88 -1.94
CA ALA A 170 8.67 2.09 -1.07
C ALA A 170 9.90 2.87 -0.58
N LEU A 171 10.50 3.70 -1.44
CA LEU A 171 11.81 4.33 -1.16
C LEU A 171 11.69 5.75 -0.64
N ARG A 172 10.75 6.56 -1.16
CA ARG A 172 10.63 7.97 -0.78
C ARG A 172 10.45 8.16 0.74
N PRO A 173 9.61 7.39 1.45
CA PRO A 173 9.47 7.56 2.90
C PRO A 173 10.81 7.43 3.64
N THR A 174 11.68 6.51 3.19
CA THR A 174 12.99 6.28 3.81
C THR A 174 13.97 7.44 3.66
N VAL A 175 13.75 8.31 2.67
CA VAL A 175 14.58 9.49 2.39
C VAL A 175 13.97 10.76 3.01
N VAL A 176 12.65 10.89 2.96
CA VAL A 176 11.93 12.09 3.42
C VAL A 176 11.81 12.11 4.94
N ARG A 177 11.45 10.98 5.55
CA ARG A 177 10.99 10.93 6.93
C ARG A 177 11.51 9.70 7.65
N THR A 178 12.53 9.85 8.47
CA THR A 178 13.01 8.74 9.29
C THR A 178 12.08 8.49 10.47
N ILE A 179 11.51 7.29 10.55
CA ILE A 179 10.69 6.86 11.70
C ILE A 179 11.52 6.08 12.72
N LYS A 180 11.11 6.09 13.98
CA LYS A 180 11.70 5.24 15.02
C LYS A 180 11.31 3.78 14.75
N PHE A 181 12.29 2.89 14.75
CA PHE A 181 12.04 1.47 14.56
C PHE A 181 11.46 0.84 15.84
N GLU A 182 10.30 0.17 15.74
CA GLU A 182 9.57 -0.41 16.86
C GLU A 182 9.47 -1.93 16.76
N LYS A 183 9.01 -2.57 17.85
CA LYS A 183 8.85 -4.04 17.94
C LYS A 183 7.96 -4.60 16.82
N LEU A 184 6.91 -3.87 16.42
CA LEU A 184 6.03 -4.28 15.32
C LEU A 184 6.76 -4.32 13.97
N HIS A 185 7.66 -3.36 13.70
CA HIS A 185 8.47 -3.39 12.49
C HIS A 185 9.39 -4.61 12.48
N VAL A 186 10.08 -4.89 13.61
CA VAL A 186 10.91 -6.10 13.75
C VAL A 186 10.08 -7.36 13.49
N MET A 187 8.88 -7.45 14.06
CA MET A 187 7.97 -8.58 13.84
C MET A 187 7.62 -8.77 12.36
N ASN A 188 7.31 -7.69 11.63
CA ASN A 188 7.03 -7.78 10.20
C ASN A 188 8.23 -8.29 9.40
N TYR A 189 9.43 -7.78 9.69
CA TYR A 189 10.66 -8.25 9.05
C TYR A 189 10.89 -9.74 9.32
N VAL A 190 10.79 -10.16 10.58
CA VAL A 190 10.98 -11.57 10.95
C VAL A 190 9.97 -12.46 10.22
N VAL A 191 8.68 -12.15 10.30
CA VAL A 191 7.62 -12.95 9.67
C VAL A 191 7.80 -13.00 8.15
N GLN A 192 8.02 -11.86 7.49
CA GLN A 192 8.15 -11.83 6.03
C GLN A 192 9.42 -12.54 5.55
N LEU A 193 10.57 -12.32 6.20
CA LEU A 193 11.82 -12.96 5.82
C LEU A 193 11.76 -14.46 6.07
N MET A 194 11.18 -14.90 7.20
CA MET A 194 10.97 -16.33 7.45
C MET A 194 10.05 -16.95 6.40
N PHE A 195 8.94 -16.30 6.05
CA PHE A 195 8.05 -16.80 5.00
C PHE A 195 8.76 -16.90 3.66
N ASN A 196 9.47 -15.84 3.23
CA ASN A 196 10.24 -15.84 1.99
C ASN A 196 11.28 -16.97 1.97
N LEU A 197 11.99 -17.19 3.09
CA LEU A 197 12.99 -18.26 3.22
C LEU A 197 12.35 -19.65 3.14
N LEU A 198 11.20 -19.86 3.80
CA LEU A 198 10.48 -21.14 3.73
C LEU A 198 9.97 -21.41 2.31
N VAL A 199 9.39 -20.40 1.65
CA VAL A 199 8.96 -20.49 0.25
C VAL A 199 10.14 -20.84 -0.65
N TYR A 200 11.28 -20.15 -0.50
CA TYR A 200 12.48 -20.44 -1.28
C TYR A 200 13.01 -21.85 -1.02
N TYR A 201 13.08 -22.27 0.24
CA TYR A 201 13.59 -23.57 0.64
C TYR A 201 12.72 -24.73 0.10
N PHE A 202 11.40 -24.61 0.17
CA PHE A 202 10.49 -25.68 -0.25
C PHE A 202 10.12 -25.65 -1.74
N TRP A 203 10.01 -24.46 -2.35
CA TRP A 203 9.46 -24.30 -3.70
C TRP A 203 10.41 -23.61 -4.69
N GLY A 204 11.60 -23.19 -4.23
CA GLY A 204 12.57 -22.46 -5.04
C GLY A 204 12.19 -20.98 -5.24
N TRP A 205 12.82 -20.35 -6.23
CA TRP A 205 12.72 -18.90 -6.43
C TRP A 205 11.48 -18.44 -7.24
N TRP A 206 10.84 -19.35 -7.98
CA TRP A 206 9.70 -19.01 -8.87
C TRP A 206 8.50 -18.35 -8.18
N PRO A 207 8.04 -18.80 -6.98
CA PRO A 207 6.95 -18.11 -6.28
C PRO A 207 7.32 -16.68 -5.89
N LEU A 208 8.57 -16.44 -5.44
CA LEU A 208 9.03 -15.11 -5.06
C LEU A 208 9.14 -14.18 -6.28
N LEU A 209 9.63 -14.70 -7.42
CA LEU A 209 9.59 -13.95 -8.68
C LEU A 209 8.15 -13.60 -9.06
N TYR A 210 7.23 -14.56 -8.97
CA TYR A 210 5.82 -14.32 -9.28
C TYR A 210 5.23 -13.23 -8.38
N PHE A 211 5.42 -13.30 -7.05
CA PHE A 211 4.92 -12.26 -6.13
C PHE A 211 5.54 -10.88 -6.43
N LEU A 212 6.83 -10.83 -6.79
CA LEU A 212 7.51 -9.60 -7.14
C LEU A 212 6.95 -9.00 -8.45
N LEU A 213 6.74 -9.84 -9.47
CA LEU A 213 6.13 -9.43 -10.74
C LEU A 213 4.69 -8.93 -10.52
N CYS A 214 3.88 -9.65 -9.74
CA CYS A 214 2.53 -9.22 -9.40
C CYS A 214 2.50 -7.90 -8.63
N THR A 215 3.46 -7.70 -7.72
CA THR A 215 3.63 -6.44 -7.00
C THR A 215 3.88 -5.31 -7.98
N PHE A 216 4.87 -5.45 -8.85
CA PHE A 216 5.19 -4.43 -9.85
C PHE A 216 4.02 -4.18 -10.81
N LEU A 217 3.46 -5.23 -11.41
CA LEU A 217 2.38 -5.13 -12.38
C LEU A 217 1.11 -4.54 -11.76
N GLY A 218 0.72 -4.99 -10.57
CA GLY A 218 -0.51 -4.57 -9.88
C GLY A 218 -0.47 -3.14 -9.32
N THR A 219 0.72 -2.56 -9.15
CA THR A 219 0.90 -1.20 -8.62
C THR A 219 1.40 -0.20 -9.66
N SER A 220 1.57 -0.64 -10.91
CA SER A 220 1.99 0.20 -12.03
C SER A 220 0.80 0.44 -12.97
N TRP A 221 0.87 -0.07 -14.21
CA TRP A 221 -0.16 0.07 -15.25
C TRP A 221 -1.37 -0.84 -15.03
N HIS A 222 -1.91 -0.90 -13.82
CA HIS A 222 -3.07 -1.73 -13.50
C HIS A 222 -4.31 -0.85 -13.30
N PRO A 223 -5.52 -1.24 -13.79
CA PRO A 223 -6.72 -0.43 -13.60
C PRO A 223 -7.01 -0.05 -12.14
N LEU A 224 -6.72 -0.95 -11.19
CA LEU A 224 -6.90 -0.69 -9.75
C LEU A 224 -5.91 0.35 -9.21
N ALA A 225 -4.74 0.51 -9.84
CA ALA A 225 -3.75 1.54 -9.51
C ALA A 225 -4.14 2.94 -10.01
N GLY A 226 -5.29 3.08 -10.69
CA GLY A 226 -5.77 4.37 -11.18
C GLY A 226 -6.02 5.43 -10.09
N HIS A 227 -6.21 5.01 -8.83
CA HIS A 227 -6.38 5.93 -7.71
C HIS A 227 -5.09 6.70 -7.33
N PHE A 228 -3.95 6.33 -7.92
CA PHE A 228 -2.68 7.06 -7.77
C PHE A 228 -2.52 8.25 -8.74
N ILE A 229 -3.45 8.43 -9.69
CA ILE A 229 -3.47 9.49 -10.72
C ILE A 229 -4.45 10.60 -10.30
#